data_AF-A0A4V6L0Z3-F1
#
_entry.id   AF-A0A4V6L0Z3-F1
#
_cell.length_a   1.000
_cell.length_b   1.000
_cell.length_c   1.000
_cell.angle_alpha   90.00
_cell.angle_beta   90.00
_cell.angle_gamma   90.00
#
_symmetry.space_group_name_H-M   'P 1'
#
loop_
_entity.id
_entity.type
_entity.pdbx_description
1 polymer ?
#
loop_
_entity_poly.entity_id
_entity_poly.type
_entity_poly.pdbx_seq_one_letter_code
_entity_poly.pdbx_strand_id
1 'polypeptide(L)'
;MKIEQLMDKERKAQYQILSYLYKRSEKVPQRELLEVSKLSKVTLLKYLDNINNLFRLEHLSSYISFENEGVIINSLGNKLSWYC
;
A
#
# COMPACT_ATOMS: atom_id res chain seq x y z
N MET A 1 -20.55 4.80 12.39
CA MET A 1 -19.42 4.05 12.99
C MET A 1 -18.25 4.09 12.02
N LYS A 2 -17.05 4.54 12.44
CA LYS A 2 -15.86 4.46 11.59
C LYS A 2 -15.40 3.01 11.54
N ILE A 3 -15.30 2.43 10.34
CA ILE A 3 -14.84 1.04 10.08
C ILE A 3 -13.56 0.70 10.86
N GLU A 4 -12.71 1.70 11.12
CA GLU A 4 -11.47 1.62 11.90
C GLU A 4 -11.60 1.13 13.35
N GLN A 5 -12.79 1.22 13.96
CA GLN A 5 -13.02 0.76 15.34
C GLN A 5 -13.34 -0.73 15.45
N LEU A 6 -13.65 -1.39 14.34
CA LEU A 6 -13.97 -2.83 14.28
C LEU A 6 -12.78 -3.67 13.80
N MET A 7 -11.65 -3.04 13.48
CA MET A 7 -10.47 -3.70 12.93
C MET A 7 -9.43 -4.03 14.01
N ASP A 8 -8.88 -5.25 13.93
CA ASP A 8 -7.69 -5.61 14.68
C ASP A 8 -6.51 -4.69 14.36
N LYS A 9 -5.56 -4.58 15.29
CA LYS A 9 -4.39 -3.68 15.17
C LYS A 9 -3.64 -3.85 13.85
N GLU A 10 -3.49 -5.08 13.38
CA GLU A 10 -2.83 -5.38 12.10
C GLU A 10 -3.63 -4.85 10.91
N ARG A 11 -4.94 -5.14 10.83
CA ARG A 11 -5.80 -4.65 9.75
C ARG A 11 -5.88 -3.13 9.74
N LYS A 12 -5.92 -2.50 10.91
CA LYS A 12 -5.89 -1.04 11.03
C LYS A 12 -4.60 -0.45 10.47
N ALA A 13 -3.45 -1.06 10.78
CA ALA A 13 -2.16 -0.61 10.25
C ALA A 13 -2.06 -0.80 8.73
N GLN A 14 -2.49 -1.95 8.20
CA GLN A 14 -2.57 -2.20 6.76
C GLN A 14 -3.47 -1.19 6.05
N TYR A 15 -4.64 -0.89 6.62
CA TYR A 15 -5.55 0.11 6.10
C TYR A 15 -4.92 1.52 6.10
N GLN A 16 -4.23 1.91 7.18
CA GLN A 16 -3.54 3.19 7.24
C GLN A 16 -2.46 3.31 6.16
N ILE A 17 -1.65 2.26 5.98
CA ILE A 17 -0.62 2.21 4.92
C ILE A 17 -1.27 2.33 3.54
N LEU A 18 -2.29 1.53 3.26
CA LEU A 18 -2.96 1.52 1.97
C LEU A 18 -3.65 2.86 1.68
N SER A 19 -4.36 3.43 2.65
CA SER A 19 -5.00 4.75 2.54
C SER A 19 -3.96 5.85 2.29
N TYR A 20 -2.81 5.77 2.94
CA TYR A 20 -1.71 6.71 2.76
C TYR A 20 -1.14 6.64 1.33
N LEU A 21 -0.83 5.43 0.87
CA LEU A 21 -0.33 5.18 -0.47
C LEU A 21 -1.35 5.58 -1.54
N TYR A 22 -2.63 5.24 -1.36
CA TYR A 22 -3.68 5.53 -2.35
C TYR A 22 -3.90 7.04 -2.56
N LYS A 23 -3.71 7.85 -1.51
CA LYS A 23 -3.83 9.31 -1.60
C LYS A 23 -2.65 9.97 -2.32
N ARG A 24 -1.55 9.25 -2.56
CA ARG A 24 -0.37 9.75 -3.26
C ARG A 24 -0.25 9.06 -4.60
N SER A 25 -0.28 9.85 -5.68
CA SER A 25 -0.01 9.36 -7.04
C SER A 25 1.47 9.07 -7.29
N GLU A 26 2.33 9.39 -6.32
CA GLU A 26 3.78 9.34 -6.45
C GLU A 26 4.38 8.30 -5.51
N LYS A 27 5.62 7.91 -5.83
CA LYS A 27 6.41 7.01 -5.00
C LYS A 27 6.65 7.63 -3.62
N VAL A 28 6.26 6.92 -2.58
CA VAL A 28 6.40 7.32 -1.19
C VAL A 28 7.71 6.77 -0.61
N PRO A 29 8.59 7.60 -0.04
CA PRO A 29 9.79 7.11 0.64
C PRO A 29 9.45 6.12 1.75
N GLN A 30 10.24 5.04 1.87
CA GLN A 30 10.07 4.03 2.92
C GLN A 30 10.10 4.68 4.31
N ARG A 31 11.02 5.63 4.52
CA ARG A 31 11.17 6.33 5.80
C ARG A 31 9.89 7.04 6.22
N GLU A 32 9.22 7.69 5.28
CA GLU A 32 7.96 8.38 5.51
C GLU A 32 6.85 7.40 5.93
N LEU A 33 6.77 6.24 5.27
CA LEU A 33 5.84 5.18 5.66
C LEU A 33 6.11 4.61 7.04
N LEU A 34 7.37 4.46 7.44
CA LEU A 34 7.75 4.00 8.78
C LEU A 34 7.34 5.03 9.84
N GLU A 35 7.55 6.32 9.58
CA GLU A 35 7.17 7.41 10.48
C GLU A 35 5.65 7.51 10.66
N VAL A 36 4.88 7.41 9.57
CA VAL A 36 3.41 7.49 9.61
C VAL A 36 2.78 6.24 10.24
N SER A 37 3.30 5.05 9.91
CA SER A 37 2.74 3.79 10.41
C SER A 37 3.24 3.40 11.81
N LYS A 38 4.35 4.00 12.29
CA LYS A 38 5.03 3.64 13.54
C LYS A 38 5.42 2.15 13.61
N LEU A 39 5.73 1.55 12.46
CA LEU A 39 6.09 0.14 12.33
C LEU A 39 7.60 -0.05 12.17
N SER A 40 8.08 -1.25 12.47
CA SER A 40 9.42 -1.67 12.05
C SER A 40 9.48 -1.91 10.54
N LYS A 41 10.67 -1.84 9.95
CA LYS A 41 10.91 -2.17 8.52
C LYS A 41 10.39 -3.56 8.16
N VAL A 42 10.66 -4.56 8.99
CA VAL A 42 10.22 -5.94 8.77
C VAL A 42 8.70 -6.06 8.79
N THR A 43 8.06 -5.41 9.76
CA THR A 43 6.59 -5.40 9.87
C THR A 43 5.94 -4.68 8.69
N LEU A 44 6.50 -3.55 8.25
CA LEU A 44 6.03 -2.83 7.07
C LEU A 44 6.07 -3.73 5.83
N LEU A 45 7.21 -4.38 5.55
CA LEU A 45 7.35 -5.28 4.40
C LEU A 45 6.34 -6.43 4.45
N LYS A 46 6.15 -7.05 5.62
CA LYS A 46 5.13 -8.08 5.83
C LYS A 46 3.72 -7.56 5.51
N TYR A 47 3.40 -6.33 5.92
CA TYR A 47 2.08 -5.74 5.68
C TYR A 47 1.87 -5.37 4.22
N LEU A 48 2.89 -4.86 3.53
CA LEU A 48 2.81 -4.62 2.08
C LEU A 48 2.61 -5.93 1.31
N ASP A 49 3.30 -7.01 1.70
CA ASP A 49 3.09 -8.33 1.09
C ASP A 49 1.69 -8.87 1.37
N ASN A 50 1.17 -8.73 2.60
CA ASN A 50 -0.20 -9.07 2.93
C ASN A 50 -1.22 -8.29 2.08
N ILE A 51 -1.01 -7.01 1.85
CA ILE A 51 -1.88 -6.19 0.98
C ILE A 51 -1.81 -6.69 -0.47
N ASN A 52 -0.62 -7.02 -0.98
CA ASN A 52 -0.47 -7.62 -2.30
C ASN A 52 -1.16 -8.98 -2.42
N ASN A 53 -1.11 -9.80 -1.36
CA ASN A 53 -1.87 -11.05 -1.29
C ASN A 53 -3.37 -10.80 -1.40
N LEU A 54 -3.90 -9.79 -0.70
CA LEU A 54 -5.31 -9.40 -0.80
C LEU A 54 -5.66 -8.92 -2.21
N PHE A 55 -4.81 -8.14 -2.86
CA PHE A 55 -5.03 -7.74 -4.24
C PHE A 55 -5.11 -8.93 -5.19
N ARG A 56 -4.24 -9.94 -5.01
CA ARG A 56 -4.30 -11.18 -5.79
C ARG A 56 -5.57 -11.99 -5.53
N LEU A 57 -5.95 -12.14 -4.27
CA LEU A 57 -7.15 -12.90 -3.86
C LEU A 57 -8.43 -12.28 -4.40
N GLU A 58 -8.51 -10.95 -4.40
CA GLU A 58 -9.67 -10.19 -4.91
C GLU A 58 -9.57 -9.91 -6.42
N HIS A 59 -8.63 -10.54 -7.12
CA HIS A 59 -8.40 -10.36 -8.56
C HIS A 59 -8.22 -8.89 -9.00
N LEU A 60 -7.67 -8.05 -8.12
CA LEU A 60 -7.39 -6.65 -8.43
C LEU A 60 -6.17 -6.55 -9.33
N SER A 61 -6.28 -5.74 -10.38
CA SER A 61 -5.18 -5.42 -11.28
C SER A 61 -4.24 -4.38 -10.67
N SER A 62 -3.97 -4.42 -9.37
CA SER A 62 -3.07 -3.48 -8.70
C SER A 62 -2.07 -4.23 -7.84
N TYR A 63 -0.89 -3.66 -7.68
CA TYR A 63 0.16 -4.20 -6.81
C TYR A 63 1.00 -3.06 -6.23
N ILE A 64 1.49 -3.28 -5.03
CA ILE A 64 2.45 -2.42 -4.37
C ILE A 64 3.85 -2.90 -4.78
N SER A 65 4.65 -2.02 -5.41
CA SER A 65 6.08 -2.25 -5.58
C SER A 65 6.88 -1.57 -4.49
N PHE A 66 7.97 -2.23 -4.09
CA PHE A 66 8.95 -1.70 -3.15
C PHE A 66 10.31 -1.68 -3.86
N GLU A 67 10.74 -0.51 -4.33
CA GLU A 67 11.96 -0.35 -5.13
C GLU A 67 12.71 0.90 -4.72
N ASN A 68 14.05 0.85 -4.70
CA ASN A 68 14.93 1.98 -4.37
C ASN A 68 14.42 2.76 -3.14
N GLU A 69 14.19 2.04 -2.04
CA GLU A 69 13.71 2.57 -0.76
C GLU A 69 12.41 3.40 -0.82
N GLY A 70 11.53 3.14 -1.79
CA GLY A 70 10.19 3.71 -1.78
C GLY A 70 9.14 2.77 -2.32
N VAL A 71 7.91 3.17 -2.08
CA VAL A 71 6.71 2.33 -2.19
C VAL A 71 5.69 3.05 -3.06
N ILE A 72 5.15 2.35 -4.04
CA ILE A 72 4.14 2.90 -4.95
C ILE A 72 3.10 1.83 -5.27
N ILE A 73 1.84 2.25 -5.42
CA ILE A 73 0.79 1.39 -5.96
C ILE A 73 0.81 1.52 -7.49
N ASN A 74 1.01 0.41 -8.17
CA ASN A 74 0.93 0.31 -9.61
C ASN A 74 -0.35 -0.42 -10.00
N SER A 75 -0.88 -0.11 -11.19
CA SER A 75 -1.93 -0.88 -11.83
C SER A 75 -1.33 -1.77 -12.93
N LEU A 76 -1.68 -3.05 -12.94
CA LEU A 76 -1.42 -4.03 -14.00
C LEU A 76 -2.33 -3.81 -15.23
N GLY A 77 -3.20 -2.80 -15.23
CA GLY A 77 -4.04 -2.43 -16.36
C GLY A 77 -3.47 -1.22 -17.12
N ASN A 78 -3.00 -1.47 -18.34
CA ASN A 78 -2.69 -0.53 -19.43
C ASN A 78 -2.37 0.92 -19.01
N LYS A 79 -1.07 1.27 -19.05
CA LYS A 79 -0.67 2.55 -19.65
C LYS A 79 -1.15 2.55 -21.11
N LEU A 80 -2.44 2.76 -21.35
CA LEU A 80 -2.87 3.50 -22.53
C LEU A 80 -2.52 4.94 -22.21
N SER A 81 -1.23 5.27 -22.36
CA SER A 81 -0.85 6.61 -22.71
C SER A 81 -1.55 6.91 -24.03
N TRP A 82 -2.72 7.55 -23.96
CA TRP A 82 -3.18 8.39 -25.05
C TRP A 82 -2.19 9.54 -25.14
N TYR A 83 -1.06 9.30 -25.83
CA TYR A 83 -0.38 10.37 -26.52
C TYR A 83 -1.17 10.61 -27.80
N CYS A 84 -1.53 11.87 -27.98
CA CYS A 84 -2.32 12.44 -29.06
C CYS A 84 -1.87 12.00 -30.46
#